data_AF-A0A4Y2HNQ6-F1
#
_entry.id   AF-A0A4Y2HNQ6-F1
#
_cell.length_a   1.000
_cell.length_b   1.000
_cell.length_c   1.000
_cell.angle_alpha   90.00
_cell.angle_beta   90.00
_cell.angle_gamma   90.00
#
_symmetry.space_group_name_H-M   'P 1'
#
loop_
_entity.id
_entity.type
_entity.pdbx_description
1 polymer ?
#
loop_
_entity_poly.entity_id
_entity_poly.type
_entity_poly.pdbx_seq_one_letter_code
_entity_poly.pdbx_strand_id
1 'polypeptide(L)'
;VNCADINQENTLIACGFENSTICVGTLDLETIGPEVLFKNKALRKSGHSNDSRIIEHYYTSEFGLNHCLKGHSAMITGLAFAPSGLLMSCSDDTTARAWRMSDFKSISVYRDHGDQIRDIGVR
;
A
#
# COMPACT_ATOMS: atom_id res chain seq x y z
N VAL A 1 -1.93 -10.07 2.68
CA VAL A 1 -2.02 -8.61 2.37
C VAL A 1 -3.49 -8.27 2.16
N ASN A 2 -4.01 -7.22 2.80
CA ASN A 2 -5.45 -6.86 2.75
C ASN A 2 -5.78 -5.90 1.62
N CYS A 3 -4.89 -4.93 1.38
CA CYS A 3 -5.04 -3.92 0.36
C CYS A 3 -3.66 -3.53 -0.17
N ALA A 4 -3.58 -3.08 -1.41
CA ALA A 4 -2.35 -2.57 -1.99
C ALA A 4 -2.67 -1.52 -3.04
N ASP A 5 -1.74 -0.58 -3.23
CA ASP A 5 -1.84 0.43 -4.29
C ASP A 5 -0.44 0.77 -4.83
N ILE A 6 -0.39 1.31 -6.04
CA ILE A 6 0.83 1.72 -6.75
C ILE A 6 0.72 3.20 -7.09
N ASN A 7 1.81 3.95 -6.90
CA ASN A 7 1.79 5.37 -7.24
C ASN A 7 1.73 5.59 -8.77
N GLN A 8 1.34 6.78 -9.19
CA GLN A 8 1.14 7.10 -10.62
C GLN A 8 2.42 6.91 -11.47
N GLU A 9 3.58 7.09 -10.86
CA GLU A 9 4.88 6.96 -11.53
C GLU A 9 5.35 5.49 -11.64
N ASN A 10 4.62 4.54 -11.05
CA ASN A 10 5.02 3.15 -10.89
C ASN A 10 6.41 3.00 -10.25
N THR A 11 6.77 3.89 -9.33
CA THR A 11 8.05 3.87 -8.60
C THR A 11 7.89 3.41 -7.17
N LEU A 12 6.68 3.45 -6.61
CA LEU A 12 6.38 3.02 -5.25
C LEU A 12 5.17 2.10 -5.23
N ILE A 13 5.23 1.13 -4.32
CA ILE A 13 4.12 0.25 -4.02
C ILE A 13 3.88 0.22 -2.52
N ALA A 14 2.62 0.28 -2.11
CA ALA A 14 2.23 0.23 -0.71
C ALA A 14 1.28 -0.95 -0.46
N CYS A 15 1.48 -1.64 0.65
CA CYS A 15 0.68 -2.79 1.06
C CYS A 15 0.24 -2.65 2.51
N GLY A 16 -1.05 -2.88 2.75
CA GLY A 16 -1.66 -2.88 4.07
C GLY A 16 -1.89 -4.31 4.57
N PHE A 17 -1.68 -4.52 5.86
CA PHE A 17 -1.71 -5.86 6.47
C PHE A 17 -2.71 -5.94 7.63
N GLU A 18 -3.06 -7.17 8.01
CA GLU A 18 -3.92 -7.45 9.17
C GLU A 18 -3.31 -6.97 10.50
N ASN A 19 -1.98 -7.00 10.61
CA ASN A 19 -1.23 -6.59 11.80
C ASN A 19 -1.04 -5.07 11.92
N SER A 20 -1.95 -4.28 11.37
CA SER A 20 -1.97 -2.81 11.36
C SER A 20 -0.77 -2.10 10.74
N THR A 21 0.11 -2.85 10.07
CA THR A 21 1.30 -2.31 9.41
C THR A 21 0.99 -1.95 7.96
N ILE A 22 1.62 -0.90 7.47
CA ILE A 22 1.72 -0.61 6.03
C ILE A 22 3.19 -0.75 5.64
N CYS A 23 3.48 -1.53 4.61
CA CYS A 23 4.81 -1.60 4.04
C CYS A 23 4.85 -0.89 2.70
N VAL A 24 5.89 -0.09 2.47
CA VAL A 24 6.15 0.61 1.21
C VAL A 24 7.51 0.16 0.67
N GLY A 25 7.55 -0.11 -0.64
CA GLY A 25 8.78 -0.45 -1.35
C GLY A 25 8.91 0.32 -2.65
N THR A 26 10.13 0.35 -3.17
CA THR A 26 10.46 0.95 -4.46
C THR A 26 10.35 -0.09 -5.56
N LEU A 27 9.67 0.29 -6.64
CA LEU A 27 9.58 -0.49 -7.87
C LEU A 27 10.69 -0.03 -8.83
N ASP A 28 11.95 -0.18 -8.41
CA ASP A 28 13.08 0.24 -9.24
C ASP A 28 13.40 -0.84 -10.28
N LEU A 29 13.10 -0.52 -11.55
CA LEU A 29 13.30 -1.42 -12.69
C LEU A 29 14.77 -1.82 -12.89
N GLU A 30 15.70 -0.94 -12.51
CA GLU A 30 17.14 -1.22 -12.54
C GLU A 30 17.59 -2.17 -11.41
N THR A 31 16.89 -2.14 -10.27
CA THR A 31 17.24 -2.94 -9.07
C THR A 31 16.60 -4.33 -9.12
N ILE A 32 15.42 -4.46 -9.73
CA ILE A 32 14.61 -5.69 -9.77
C ILE A 32 14.97 -6.59 -10.97
N GLY A 33 15.63 -6.04 -11.99
CA GLY A 33 16.09 -6.76 -13.18
C GLY A 33 14.94 -7.15 -14.15
N PRO A 34 15.23 -7.26 -15.46
CA PRO A 34 14.21 -7.50 -16.50
C PRO A 34 13.54 -8.89 -16.42
N GLU A 35 14.19 -9.85 -15.78
CA GLU A 35 13.71 -11.24 -15.56
C GLU A 35 12.42 -11.28 -14.72
N VAL A 36 12.38 -10.51 -13.63
CA VAL A 36 11.22 -10.42 -12.74
C VAL A 36 10.07 -9.70 -13.45
N LEU A 37 10.39 -8.75 -14.34
CA LEU A 37 9.40 -8.02 -15.15
C LEU A 37 8.67 -8.92 -16.16
N PHE A 38 9.37 -9.88 -16.76
CA PHE A 38 8.80 -10.74 -17.82
C PHE A 38 7.71 -11.68 -17.27
N LYS A 39 7.86 -12.13 -16.02
CA LYS A 39 6.81 -12.88 -15.30
C LYS A 39 5.62 -11.98 -14.91
N ASN A 40 5.85 -10.68 -14.80
CA ASN A 40 4.90 -9.69 -14.25
C ASN A 40 4.07 -8.93 -15.31
N LYS A 41 4.18 -9.24 -16.60
CA LYS A 41 3.21 -8.75 -17.63
C LYS A 41 1.75 -9.14 -17.32
N ALA A 42 1.53 -10.11 -16.45
CA ALA A 42 0.21 -10.50 -15.93
C ALA A 42 -0.40 -9.48 -14.93
N LEU A 43 0.40 -8.60 -14.32
CA LEU A 43 -0.06 -7.60 -13.33
C LEU A 43 -0.98 -6.52 -13.93
N ARG A 44 -1.04 -6.40 -15.26
CA ARG A 44 -2.00 -5.52 -15.95
C ARG A 44 -3.46 -5.97 -15.82
N LYS A 45 -3.71 -7.15 -15.27
CA LYS A 45 -5.07 -7.68 -15.07
C LYS A 45 -5.28 -8.07 -13.62
N SER A 46 -5.61 -7.10 -12.77
CA SER A 46 -6.72 -7.22 -11.80
C SER A 46 -6.70 -6.06 -10.81
N GLY A 47 -7.41 -4.99 -11.16
CA GLY A 47 -8.32 -4.46 -10.14
C GLY A 47 -9.34 -5.58 -9.87
N HIS A 48 -9.56 -5.92 -8.60
CA HIS A 48 -10.44 -7.01 -8.15
C HIS A 48 -9.99 -8.44 -8.45
N SER A 49 -8.90 -8.91 -7.83
CA SER A 49 -8.78 -10.35 -7.57
C SER A 49 -8.70 -10.59 -6.06
N ASN A 50 -9.70 -11.29 -5.52
CA ASN A 50 -9.76 -11.75 -4.13
C ASN A 50 -8.74 -12.88 -3.84
N ASP A 51 -7.83 -13.20 -4.76
CA ASP A 51 -6.77 -14.18 -4.54
C ASP A 51 -5.60 -13.53 -3.78
N SER A 52 -5.79 -13.43 -2.47
CA SER A 52 -4.79 -13.02 -1.48
C SER A 52 -3.45 -13.78 -1.61
N ARG A 53 -3.48 -15.00 -2.18
CA ARG A 53 -2.31 -15.87 -2.36
C ARG A 53 -1.30 -15.34 -3.38
N ILE A 54 -1.74 -14.60 -4.39
CA ILE A 54 -0.82 -13.98 -5.37
C ILE A 54 -0.18 -12.72 -4.77
N ILE A 55 -0.89 -12.02 -3.88
CA ILE A 55 -0.37 -10.80 -3.24
C ILE A 55 0.61 -11.14 -2.09
N GLU A 56 0.59 -12.33 -1.51
CA GLU A 56 1.53 -12.67 -0.44
C GLU A 56 2.89 -13.17 -0.94
N HIS A 57 2.91 -13.94 -2.03
CA HIS A 57 4.14 -14.53 -2.55
C HIS A 57 5.01 -13.54 -3.37
N TYR A 58 4.40 -12.46 -3.86
CA TYR A 58 5.08 -11.43 -4.67
C TYR A 58 5.62 -10.26 -3.84
N TYR A 59 5.35 -10.17 -2.55
CA TYR A 59 5.68 -8.99 -1.74
C TYR A 59 6.63 -9.27 -0.57
N THR A 60 7.08 -10.52 -0.41
CA THR A 60 8.09 -10.88 0.60
C THR A 60 9.50 -10.68 0.04
N SER A 61 10.35 -9.97 0.80
CA SER A 61 11.82 -9.76 0.74
C SER A 61 12.55 -9.50 -0.59
N GLU A 62 12.08 -10.00 -1.74
CA GLU A 62 12.71 -9.84 -3.06
C GLU A 62 12.41 -8.48 -3.71
N PHE A 63 11.39 -7.75 -3.24
CA PHE A 63 10.96 -6.45 -3.81
C PHE A 63 11.28 -5.22 -2.95
N GLY A 64 12.12 -5.36 -1.91
CA GLY A 64 12.60 -4.19 -1.15
C GLY A 64 11.49 -3.36 -0.49
N LEU A 65 10.51 -4.00 0.17
CA LEU A 65 9.59 -3.32 1.08
C LEU A 65 10.35 -2.81 2.31
N ASN A 66 11.08 -1.71 2.13
CA ASN A 66 12.08 -1.22 3.09
C ASN A 66 11.48 -0.29 4.15
N HIS A 67 10.25 0.20 3.95
CA HIS A 67 9.62 1.17 4.83
C HIS A 67 8.37 0.59 5.46
N CYS A 68 8.37 0.45 6.79
CA CYS A 68 7.21 0.05 7.57
C CYS A 68 6.59 1.28 8.24
N LEU A 69 5.40 1.68 7.80
CA LEU A 69 4.62 2.74 8.41
C LEU A 69 3.80 2.14 9.55
N LYS A 70 4.09 2.59 10.77
CA LYS A 70 3.39 2.17 11.99
C LYS A 70 2.56 3.33 12.52
N GLY A 71 1.33 3.04 12.92
CA GLY A 71 0.47 4.04 13.54
C GLY A 71 -0.97 3.58 13.72
N HIS A 72 -1.50 2.78 12.80
CA HIS A 72 -2.81 2.16 12.96
C HIS A 72 -2.79 1.11 14.07
N SER A 73 -3.94 0.92 14.72
CA SER A 73 -4.12 -0.06 15.80
C SER A 73 -4.96 -1.27 15.41
N ALA A 74 -5.47 -1.31 14.18
CA ALA A 74 -6.18 -2.45 13.62
C ALA A 74 -5.80 -2.64 12.14
N MET A 75 -6.36 -3.67 11.50
CA MET A 75 -6.02 -4.01 10.13
C MET A 75 -6.21 -2.83 9.17
N ILE A 76 -5.34 -2.76 8.17
CA ILE A 76 -5.49 -1.79 7.09
C ILE A 76 -6.51 -2.35 6.10
N THR A 77 -7.51 -1.55 5.78
CA THR A 77 -8.63 -1.92 4.92
C THR A 77 -8.55 -1.28 3.55
N GLY A 78 -7.90 -0.13 3.44
CA GLY A 78 -7.71 0.56 2.16
C GLY A 78 -6.45 1.43 2.13
N LEU A 79 -5.91 1.57 0.93
CA LEU A 79 -4.75 2.41 0.59
C LEU A 79 -5.03 3.13 -0.72
N ALA A 80 -4.60 4.39 -0.81
CA ALA A 80 -4.66 5.16 -2.04
C ALA A 80 -3.52 6.19 -2.12
N PHE A 81 -2.71 6.10 -3.18
CA PHE A 81 -1.72 7.12 -3.51
C PHE A 81 -2.40 8.35 -4.10
N ALA A 82 -2.07 9.51 -3.55
CA ALA A 82 -2.47 10.80 -4.09
C ALA A 82 -1.41 11.33 -5.07
N PRO A 83 -1.80 12.10 -6.11
CA PRO A 83 -0.86 12.78 -7.01
C PRO A 83 0.11 13.72 -6.29
N SER A 84 -0.24 14.17 -5.08
CA SER A 84 0.56 15.08 -4.25
C SER A 84 1.76 14.40 -3.55
N GLY A 85 2.01 13.11 -3.79
CA GLY A 85 3.05 12.35 -3.08
C GLY A 85 2.66 11.96 -1.65
N LEU A 86 1.35 11.92 -1.37
CA LEU A 86 0.79 11.39 -0.14
C LEU A 86 0.26 9.98 -0.36
N LEU A 87 0.33 9.16 0.66
CA LEU A 87 -0.43 7.91 0.75
C LEU A 87 -1.54 8.12 1.77
N MET A 88 -2.76 7.81 1.38
CA MET A 88 -3.91 7.75 2.27
C MET A 88 -4.11 6.30 2.70
N SER A 89 -4.37 6.07 3.98
CA SER A 89 -4.75 4.76 4.51
C SER A 89 -6.00 4.85 5.35
N CYS A 90 -6.76 3.77 5.38
CA CYS A 90 -7.88 3.60 6.29
C CYS A 90 -7.82 2.21 6.97
N SER A 91 -8.47 2.11 8.12
CA SER A 91 -8.36 0.96 9.00
C SER A 91 -9.65 0.71 9.77
N ASP A 92 -9.77 -0.52 10.28
CA ASP A 92 -10.78 -0.91 11.27
C ASP A 92 -10.64 -0.18 12.61
N ASP A 93 -9.54 0.56 12.82
CA ASP A 93 -9.37 1.42 14.00
C ASP A 93 -10.18 2.71 13.94
N THR A 94 -11.10 2.81 12.98
CA THR A 94 -11.99 3.94 12.70
C THR A 94 -11.27 5.22 12.31
N THR A 95 -9.97 5.14 11.99
CA THR A 95 -9.17 6.29 11.54
C THR A 95 -8.74 6.16 10.10
N ALA A 96 -8.64 7.31 9.44
CA ALA A 96 -7.87 7.45 8.21
C ALA A 96 -6.58 8.22 8.52
N ARG A 97 -5.51 7.95 7.78
CA ARG A 97 -4.22 8.62 7.95
C ARG A 97 -3.65 9.07 6.62
N ALA A 98 -3.00 10.22 6.64
CA ALA A 98 -2.18 10.68 5.54
C ALA A 98 -0.70 10.49 5.89
N TRP A 99 0.04 9.93 4.95
CA TRP A 99 1.47 9.67 5.06
C TRP A 99 2.20 10.42 3.96
N ARG A 100 3.29 11.08 4.30
CA ARG A 100 4.16 11.73 3.32
C ARG A 100 5.19 10.73 2.83
N MET A 101 5.28 10.52 1.51
CA MET A 101 6.17 9.51 0.94
C MET A 101 7.64 9.94 0.86
N SER A 102 7.93 11.25 0.98
CA SER A 102 9.32 11.74 0.95
C SER A 102 10.13 11.38 2.21
N ASP A 103 9.46 11.20 3.36
CA ASP A 103 10.09 10.90 4.64
C ASP A 103 9.39 9.77 5.42
N PHE A 104 8.37 9.14 4.80
CA PHE A 104 7.59 8.03 5.35
C PHE A 104 6.93 8.34 6.70
N LYS A 105 6.53 9.61 6.93
CA LYS A 105 5.91 10.04 8.19
C LYS A 105 4.40 10.21 8.07
N SER A 106 3.70 9.87 9.15
CA SER A 106 2.30 10.25 9.32
C SER A 106 2.22 11.76 9.55
N ILE A 107 1.44 12.46 8.73
CA ILE A 107 1.27 13.92 8.83
C ILE A 107 -0.08 14.31 9.40
N SER A 108 -1.10 13.45 9.22
CA SER A 108 -2.46 13.70 9.68
C SER A 108 -3.14 12.41 10.08
N VAL A 109 -4.03 12.52 11.08
CA VAL A 109 -4.94 11.45 11.50
C VAL A 109 -6.35 12.01 11.55
N TYR A 110 -7.26 11.40 10.79
CA TYR A 110 -8.66 11.77 10.69
C TYR A 110 -9.48 10.79 11.52
N ARG A 111 -10.26 11.29 12.49
CA ARG A 111 -10.96 10.49 13.51
C ARG A 111 -12.47 10.73 13.56
N ASP A 112 -13.05 11.25 12.47
CA ASP A 112 -14.45 11.63 12.47
C ASP A 112 -15.40 10.43 12.25
N HIS A 113 -14.86 9.27 11.86
CA HIS A 113 -15.65 8.06 11.66
C HIS A 113 -15.88 7.34 13.00
N GLY A 114 -17.16 7.09 13.31
CA GLY A 114 -17.58 6.34 14.51
C GLY A 114 -17.60 4.81 14.33
N ASP A 115 -17.18 4.31 13.17
CA ASP A 115 -17.11 2.89 12.82
C ASP A 115 -15.93 2.63 11.86
N GLN A 116 -15.62 1.37 11.60
CA GLN A 116 -14.56 0.92 10.72
C GLN A 116 -14.70 1.49 9.30
N ILE A 117 -13.58 1.95 8.75
CA ILE A 117 -13.53 2.50 7.39
C ILE A 117 -13.14 1.35 6.47
N ARG A 118 -13.93 1.08 5.42
CA ARG A 118 -13.71 -0.09 4.56
C ARG A 118 -12.89 0.16 3.30
N ASP A 119 -12.88 1.39 2.82
CA ASP A 119 -12.20 1.75 1.59
C ASP A 119 -11.85 3.24 1.58
N ILE A 120 -10.88 3.62 0.76
CA ILE A 120 -10.46 5.00 0.57
C ILE A 120 -10.11 5.24 -0.90
N GLY A 121 -10.67 6.31 -1.46
CA GLY A 121 -10.39 6.73 -2.82
C GLY A 121 -9.84 8.14 -2.84
N VAL A 122 -8.79 8.35 -3.63
CA VAL A 122 -8.29 9.69 -3.99
C VAL A 122 -8.67 9.94 -5.45
N ARG A 123 -9.09 11.17 -5.75
CA ARG A 123 -9.43 11.61 -7.11
C ARG A 123 -8.27 12.36 -7.75
#